data_AF-A0A1I4CGQ4-F1
#
_entry.id   AF-A0A1I4CGQ4-F1
#
_cell.length_a   1.000
_cell.length_b   1.000
_cell.length_c   1.000
_cell.angle_alpha   90.00
_cell.angle_beta   90.00
_cell.angle_gamma   90.00
#
_symmetry.space_group_name_H-M   'P 1'
#
loop_
_entity.id
_entity.type
_entity.pdbx_description
1 polymer ?
#
loop_
_entity_poly.entity_id
_entity_poly.type
_entity_poly.pdbx_seq_one_letter_code
_entity_poly.pdbx_strand_id
1 'polypeptide(L)'
;MGFRGDDRGVTVQIGAVLLFGMLIISMSMYQATVVPSENEQVEYQHNQQVQADMQSVRAEVASVSESGVTQSVPVRLGTAYPSRALFVNPPTPSGTVRTVPTEQIAIRNARALDDETDDYWTGSETKSFATARLSYEPNYYLYQSAPTTVYENGVLYNEFSETTRVPQSGQSIVDGRRITLVTLGGELSRAQTGTYSIDVRPVSVSKQSVTVTDEDGQLSVVVASRLDPSVWRDTLLADEYDGSDSDSDKYVAAVNPGPEPETVEIVFEDGVEYDLRLARVGVGTDVSEATPTYLTRIDGGGDIVPEGTERRLTAEVRDEFNNPVSGQVVNASVTNGPGSVTPTETSDSDGEVAFRYVAPTDVDDAQSATVTVEFGETPDAARQVTFDLSVSDADLSGGQTNDGSAPSPSVRLDDHTGLNGNDLRYILSYDVENVNESFERVEARFESTTTSAKGTRTSDESREGFIYTNSYGAGTPHDIELRVIYRNGDGEEYVAATRSISDTADTENWGRNDDLSVGSSPQIDSLDIKDDSNQQNNKVRYKFGYEISGQNFDHVEIAVLSKTGDGPAIVTTSPDFSRNNLPVNGGFGAGNEYKVALLVYDTDGVVVDSRIITDTADGTDP
;
A
#
# COMPACT_ATOMS: atom_id res chain seq x y z
N MET A 1 99.46 24.91 55.27
CA MET A 1 98.36 24.38 54.44
C MET A 1 97.19 25.33 54.56
N GLY A 2 97.02 26.23 53.60
CA GLY A 2 95.82 27.06 53.48
C GLY A 2 95.01 26.54 52.30
N PHE A 3 93.87 25.91 52.59
CA PHE A 3 92.93 25.48 51.56
C PHE A 3 92.40 26.72 50.83
N ARG A 4 92.83 26.92 49.58
CA ARG A 4 92.10 27.77 48.64
C ARG A 4 90.80 27.04 48.33
N GLY A 5 89.71 27.46 48.96
CA GLY A 5 88.36 27.01 48.64
C GLY A 5 88.05 27.35 47.19
N ASP A 6 87.62 26.34 46.44
CA ASP A 6 87.29 26.42 45.03
C ASP A 6 85.83 26.91 44.89
N ASP A 7 85.62 28.24 44.87
CA ASP A 7 84.29 28.87 44.70
C ASP A 7 83.69 28.66 43.29
N ARG A 8 84.34 27.86 42.43
CA ARG A 8 83.90 27.58 41.05
C ARG A 8 82.75 26.55 40.97
N GLY A 9 82.46 25.83 42.06
CA GLY A 9 81.35 24.86 42.14
C GLY A 9 79.97 25.48 42.43
N VAL A 10 79.91 26.67 43.02
CA VAL A 10 78.65 27.29 43.49
C VAL A 10 77.82 27.87 42.34
N THR A 11 78.47 28.45 41.32
CA THR A 11 77.75 29.00 40.14
C THR A 11 77.11 27.92 39.28
N VAL A 12 77.76 26.76 39.14
CA VAL A 12 77.20 25.59 38.41
C VAL A 12 76.00 25.03 39.16
N GLN A 13 76.07 24.96 40.49
CA GLN A 13 74.95 24.49 41.32
C GLN A 13 73.77 25.46 41.31
N ILE A 14 73.99 26.77 41.42
CA ILE A 14 72.93 27.77 41.31
C ILE A 14 72.29 27.75 39.92
N GLY A 15 73.09 27.64 38.85
CA GLY A 15 72.59 27.47 37.49
C GLY A 15 71.75 26.20 37.31
N ALA A 16 72.20 25.07 37.87
CA ALA A 16 71.46 23.81 37.83
C ALA A 16 70.13 23.88 38.60
N VAL A 17 70.10 24.50 39.79
CA VAL A 17 68.87 24.67 40.58
C VAL A 17 67.89 25.61 39.87
N LEU A 18 68.37 26.69 39.25
CA LEU A 18 67.52 27.60 38.48
C LEU A 18 66.95 26.95 37.22
N LEU A 19 67.76 26.19 36.47
CA LEU A 19 67.28 25.43 35.31
C LEU A 19 66.27 24.35 35.72
N PHE A 20 66.53 23.65 36.83
CA PHE A 20 65.59 22.68 37.37
C PHE A 20 64.29 23.34 37.84
N GLY A 21 64.37 24.47 38.55
CA GLY A 21 63.19 25.25 38.95
C GLY A 21 62.38 25.74 37.74
N MET A 22 63.05 26.22 36.70
CA MET A 22 62.40 26.63 35.45
C MET A 22 61.75 25.45 34.72
N LEU A 23 62.39 24.28 34.74
CA LEU A 23 61.83 23.05 34.19
C LEU A 23 60.56 22.64 34.94
N ILE A 24 60.58 22.64 36.28
CA ILE A 24 59.40 22.31 37.09
C ILE A 24 58.28 23.30 36.84
N ILE A 25 58.56 24.61 36.81
CA ILE A 25 57.54 25.63 36.49
C ILE A 25 56.96 25.40 35.09
N SER A 26 57.80 25.10 34.10
CA SER A 26 57.37 24.81 32.73
C SER A 26 56.52 23.54 32.66
N MET A 27 56.88 22.49 33.39
CA MET A 27 56.11 21.25 33.50
C MET A 27 54.76 21.48 34.20
N SER A 28 54.74 22.26 35.28
CA SER A 28 53.50 22.64 35.96
C SER A 28 52.60 23.47 35.04
N MET A 29 53.16 24.39 34.26
CA MET A 29 52.42 25.16 33.28
C MET A 29 51.84 24.26 32.17
N TYR A 30 52.62 23.30 31.68
CA TYR A 30 52.15 22.30 30.70
C TYR A 30 50.99 21.46 31.26
N GLN A 31 51.12 20.97 32.50
CA GLN A 31 50.07 20.20 33.19
C GLN A 31 48.78 21.02 33.43
N ALA A 32 48.91 22.33 33.65
CA ALA A 32 47.78 23.21 33.95
C ALA A 32 47.06 23.76 32.71
N THR A 33 47.69 23.73 31.52
CA THR A 33 47.15 24.40 30.31
C THR A 33 47.11 23.48 29.10
N VAL A 34 48.21 22.82 28.77
CA VAL A 34 48.32 22.00 27.56
C VAL A 34 47.61 20.66 27.73
N VAL A 35 47.81 19.97 28.86
CA VAL A 35 47.14 18.68 29.12
C VAL A 35 45.62 18.80 29.10
N PRO A 36 44.99 19.79 29.78
CA PRO A 36 43.56 20.03 29.66
C PRO A 36 43.10 20.30 28.23
N SER A 37 43.81 21.16 27.48
CA SER A 37 43.42 21.49 26.10
C SER A 37 43.51 20.28 25.15
N GLU A 38 44.55 19.44 25.29
CA GLU A 38 44.68 18.21 24.51
C GLU A 38 43.57 17.20 24.86
N ASN A 39 43.22 17.07 26.13
CA ASN A 39 42.19 16.15 26.58
C ASN A 39 40.77 16.65 26.20
N GLU A 40 40.53 17.96 26.23
CA GLU A 40 39.29 18.58 25.70
C GLU A 40 39.13 18.29 24.21
N GLN A 41 40.20 18.37 23.43
CA GLN A 41 40.19 18.03 22.00
C GLN A 41 39.82 16.55 21.75
N VAL A 42 40.27 15.63 22.61
CA VAL A 42 39.88 14.21 22.56
C VAL A 42 38.38 14.04 22.84
N GLU A 43 37.84 14.74 23.84
CA GLU A 43 36.41 14.70 24.16
C GLU A 43 35.54 15.31 23.05
N TYR A 44 35.97 16.41 22.44
CA TYR A 44 35.30 17.01 21.29
C TYR A 44 35.29 16.09 20.05
N GLN A 45 36.42 15.43 19.77
CA GLN A 45 36.50 14.43 18.69
C GLN A 45 35.59 13.23 18.98
N HIS A 46 35.57 12.77 20.23
CA HIS A 46 34.67 11.70 20.64
C HIS A 46 33.20 12.11 20.46
N ASN A 47 32.80 13.32 20.83
CA ASN A 47 31.43 13.79 20.65
C ASN A 47 30.99 13.76 19.17
N GLN A 48 31.83 14.21 18.23
CA GLN A 48 31.54 14.11 16.80
C GLN A 48 31.42 12.66 16.32
N GLN A 49 32.26 11.77 16.86
CA GLN A 49 32.22 10.36 16.56
C GLN A 49 30.91 9.70 17.03
N VAL A 50 30.43 10.04 18.22
CA VAL A 50 29.14 9.51 18.72
C VAL A 50 27.97 10.04 17.92
N GLN A 51 28.02 11.30 17.46
CA GLN A 51 26.97 11.82 16.57
C GLN A 51 26.88 11.00 15.27
N ALA A 52 28.02 10.60 14.70
CA ALA A 52 28.03 9.71 13.53
C ALA A 52 27.53 8.30 13.86
N ASP A 53 27.88 7.76 15.04
CA ASP A 53 27.35 6.46 15.50
C ASP A 53 25.82 6.53 15.68
N MET A 54 25.28 7.62 16.23
CA MET A 54 23.85 7.83 16.40
C MET A 54 23.12 8.06 15.06
N GLN A 55 23.76 8.66 14.06
CA GLN A 55 23.25 8.68 12.68
C GLN A 55 23.15 7.26 12.11
N SER A 56 24.09 6.39 12.46
CA SER A 56 24.06 4.98 12.06
C SER A 56 22.92 4.24 12.76
N VAL A 57 22.69 4.49 14.06
CA VAL A 57 21.51 3.97 14.78
C VAL A 57 20.20 4.39 14.11
N ARG A 58 20.06 5.67 13.75
CA ARG A 58 18.89 6.17 13.01
C ARG A 58 18.69 5.42 11.69
N ALA A 59 19.76 5.24 10.92
CA ALA A 59 19.70 4.52 9.65
C ALA A 59 19.28 3.05 9.84
N GLU A 60 19.81 2.39 10.88
CA GLU A 60 19.42 1.01 11.18
C GLU A 60 18.01 0.89 11.72
N VAL A 61 17.49 1.86 12.48
CA VAL A 61 16.08 1.88 12.88
C VAL A 61 15.17 1.85 11.64
N ALA A 62 15.45 2.69 10.64
CA ALA A 62 14.71 2.70 9.38
C ALA A 62 14.89 1.39 8.57
N SER A 63 16.13 0.89 8.48
CA SER A 63 16.44 -0.36 7.77
C SER A 63 15.76 -1.58 8.39
N VAL A 64 15.77 -1.69 9.72
CA VAL A 64 15.15 -2.80 10.47
C VAL A 64 13.63 -2.76 10.35
N SER A 65 13.02 -1.57 10.34
CA SER A 65 11.56 -1.43 10.16
C SER A 65 11.04 -1.91 8.81
N GLU A 66 11.90 -2.02 7.79
CA GLU A 66 11.54 -2.50 6.45
C GLU A 66 12.02 -3.94 6.20
N SER A 67 13.24 -4.28 6.62
CA SER A 67 13.86 -5.57 6.30
C SER A 67 13.45 -6.73 7.20
N GLY A 68 12.99 -6.44 8.43
CA GLY A 68 12.69 -7.48 9.41
C GLY A 68 13.92 -8.26 9.91
N VAL A 69 15.13 -7.72 9.76
CA VAL A 69 16.37 -8.36 10.23
C VAL A 69 16.98 -7.55 11.36
N THR A 70 17.25 -8.19 12.51
CA THR A 70 17.94 -7.55 13.65
C THR A 70 19.33 -7.06 13.26
N GLN A 71 19.66 -5.81 13.64
CA GLN A 71 20.96 -5.18 13.39
C GLN A 71 21.60 -4.73 14.70
N SER A 72 22.93 -4.80 14.77
CA SER A 72 23.71 -4.36 15.93
C SER A 72 24.60 -3.19 15.56
N VAL A 73 24.39 -2.04 16.20
CA VAL A 73 25.14 -0.80 15.92
C VAL A 73 26.13 -0.51 17.05
N PRO A 74 27.45 -0.51 16.80
CA PRO A 74 28.43 -0.13 17.80
C PRO A 74 28.41 1.38 18.03
N VAL A 75 28.12 1.80 19.27
CA VAL A 75 28.15 3.20 19.71
C VAL A 75 29.24 3.39 20.75
N ARG A 76 30.15 4.33 20.51
CA ARG A 76 31.24 4.66 21.44
C ARG A 76 30.70 5.50 22.60
N LEU A 77 30.32 4.89 23.72
CA LEU A 77 29.73 5.65 24.83
C LEU A 77 30.75 6.51 25.56
N GLY A 78 32.01 6.08 25.65
CA GLY A 78 33.09 6.83 26.27
C GLY A 78 34.43 6.68 25.55
N THR A 79 35.42 7.46 25.99
CA THR A 79 36.75 7.53 25.39
C THR A 79 37.85 7.47 26.44
N ALA A 80 39.08 7.21 26.01
CA ALA A 80 40.26 7.17 26.87
C ALA A 80 41.29 8.23 26.45
N TYR A 81 41.89 8.90 27.44
CA TYR A 81 42.96 9.84 27.17
C TYR A 81 44.27 9.13 26.79
N PRO A 82 45.10 9.73 25.92
CA PRO A 82 46.42 9.22 25.62
C PRO A 82 47.28 9.05 26.87
N SER A 83 48.07 7.98 26.94
CA SER A 83 48.97 7.75 28.07
C SER A 83 50.12 8.77 28.09
N ARG A 84 50.50 9.23 29.28
CA ARG A 84 51.53 10.25 29.49
C ARG A 84 52.56 9.75 30.50
N ALA A 85 53.85 9.96 30.24
CA ALA A 85 54.93 9.46 31.08
C ALA A 85 55.19 10.30 32.35
N LEU A 86 54.98 11.63 32.28
CA LEU A 86 55.30 12.58 33.36
C LEU A 86 54.08 13.38 33.86
N PHE A 87 52.92 13.18 33.23
CA PHE A 87 51.72 13.99 33.46
C PHE A 87 50.54 13.11 33.84
N VAL A 88 49.58 13.69 34.56
CA VAL A 88 48.40 12.98 35.06
C VAL A 88 47.16 13.39 34.25
N ASN A 89 46.38 12.40 33.84
CA ASN A 89 45.05 12.59 33.22
C ASN A 89 43.95 12.44 34.29
N PRO A 90 42.78 13.05 34.08
CA PRO A 90 41.58 12.70 34.84
C PRO A 90 41.14 11.25 34.54
N PRO A 91 40.17 10.70 35.29
CA PRO A 91 39.52 9.43 34.95
C PRO A 91 39.00 9.45 33.51
N THR A 92 38.88 8.29 32.88
CA THR A 92 38.34 8.20 31.51
C THR A 92 36.88 8.65 31.48
N PRO A 93 36.49 9.56 30.58
CA PRO A 93 35.10 9.98 30.44
C PRO A 93 34.20 8.81 30.03
N SER A 94 32.97 8.85 30.52
CA SER A 94 31.91 7.90 30.18
C SER A 94 30.80 8.60 29.40
N GLY A 95 29.85 7.83 28.91
CA GLY A 95 28.58 8.36 28.41
C GLY A 95 27.46 7.38 28.69
N THR A 96 26.24 7.88 28.64
CA THR A 96 25.02 7.12 28.90
C THR A 96 24.14 7.13 27.67
N VAL A 97 23.72 5.95 27.21
CA VAL A 97 22.63 5.82 26.25
C VAL A 97 21.40 5.29 26.96
N ARG A 98 20.24 5.92 26.74
CA ARG A 98 18.97 5.49 27.33
C ARG A 98 17.77 5.75 26.42
N THR A 99 16.74 4.90 26.52
CA THR A 99 15.41 5.23 26.03
C THR A 99 14.65 6.08 27.06
N VAL A 100 13.84 7.02 26.59
CA VAL A 100 12.96 7.86 27.41
C VAL A 100 11.58 7.84 26.78
N PRO A 101 10.52 7.42 27.49
CA PRO A 101 9.16 7.48 26.96
C PRO A 101 8.77 8.90 26.54
N THR A 102 7.95 9.00 25.51
CA THR A 102 7.42 10.27 24.99
C THR A 102 5.90 10.22 24.93
N GLU A 103 5.29 11.34 24.53
CA GLU A 103 3.90 11.31 24.07
C GLU A 103 3.75 10.35 22.89
N GLN A 104 2.54 9.80 22.75
CA GLN A 104 2.20 8.83 21.70
C GLN A 104 2.14 9.52 20.34
N ILE A 105 2.50 8.78 19.29
CA ILE A 105 2.19 9.19 17.93
C ILE A 105 0.68 9.02 17.75
N ALA A 106 -0.02 10.04 17.26
CA ALA A 106 -1.45 9.97 17.01
C ALA A 106 -1.77 10.29 15.55
N ILE A 107 -2.62 9.48 14.93
CA ILE A 107 -3.12 9.65 13.57
C ILE A 107 -4.60 9.95 13.65
N ARG A 108 -5.03 11.04 13.00
CA ARG A 108 -6.38 11.61 13.13
C ARG A 108 -7.00 11.74 11.75
N ASN A 109 -8.30 11.47 11.65
CA ASN A 109 -9.07 11.61 10.41
C ASN A 109 -8.53 10.76 9.25
N ALA A 110 -7.97 9.58 9.55
CA ALA A 110 -7.47 8.65 8.54
C ALA A 110 -8.51 7.57 8.26
N ARG A 111 -9.12 7.63 7.07
CA ARG A 111 -10.08 6.64 6.60
C ARG A 111 -9.47 5.75 5.52
N ALA A 112 -9.56 4.43 5.64
CA ALA A 112 -9.11 3.54 4.56
C ALA A 112 -10.12 3.48 3.41
N LEU A 113 -9.62 3.23 2.20
CA LEU A 113 -10.46 3.08 1.00
C LEU A 113 -10.95 1.64 0.77
N ASP A 114 -10.28 0.66 1.38
CA ASP A 114 -10.66 -0.76 1.33
C ASP A 114 -11.73 -1.04 2.37
N ASP A 115 -12.85 -1.66 1.96
CA ASP A 115 -14.06 -1.84 2.78
C ASP A 115 -13.76 -2.59 4.09
N GLU A 116 -12.92 -3.63 4.06
CA GLU A 116 -12.52 -4.35 5.28
C GLU A 116 -11.57 -3.57 6.15
N THR A 117 -10.63 -2.84 5.54
CA THR A 117 -9.62 -2.08 6.28
C THR A 117 -10.24 -0.82 6.91
N ASP A 118 -11.35 -0.30 6.37
CA ASP A 118 -12.13 0.81 6.91
C ASP A 118 -12.77 0.47 8.28
N ASP A 119 -13.01 -0.82 8.59
CA ASP A 119 -13.47 -1.24 9.93
C ASP A 119 -12.45 -0.95 11.03
N TYR A 120 -11.16 -0.84 10.68
CA TYR A 120 -10.11 -0.41 11.59
C TYR A 120 -9.77 1.08 11.41
N TRP A 121 -9.54 1.52 10.17
CA TRP A 121 -9.26 2.91 9.82
C TRP A 121 -10.55 3.64 9.44
N THR A 122 -11.39 3.89 10.44
CA THR A 122 -12.76 4.40 10.25
C THR A 122 -12.86 5.90 9.97
N GLY A 123 -11.74 6.63 9.87
CA GLY A 123 -11.68 8.09 9.80
C GLY A 123 -12.06 8.84 11.09
N SER A 124 -13.13 8.43 11.77
CA SER A 124 -13.63 9.10 12.99
C SER A 124 -12.79 8.86 14.25
N GLU A 125 -12.03 7.77 14.33
CA GLU A 125 -11.23 7.42 15.51
C GLU A 125 -9.77 7.86 15.40
N THR A 126 -9.20 8.39 16.49
CA THR A 126 -7.77 8.66 16.58
C THR A 126 -6.99 7.40 16.96
N LYS A 127 -6.06 6.97 16.11
CA LYS A 127 -5.16 5.83 16.39
C LYS A 127 -3.88 6.32 17.06
N SER A 128 -3.52 5.73 18.19
CA SER A 128 -2.38 6.16 19.02
C SER A 128 -1.37 5.05 19.24
N PHE A 129 -0.08 5.39 19.14
CA PHE A 129 1.02 4.44 19.23
C PHE A 129 2.09 4.92 20.22
N ALA A 130 2.40 4.06 21.20
CA ALA A 130 3.46 4.33 22.16
C ALA A 130 4.85 4.30 21.50
N THR A 131 5.69 5.28 21.84
CA THR A 131 7.06 5.38 21.34
C THR A 131 7.97 5.97 22.42
N ALA A 132 9.26 5.91 22.17
CA ALA A 132 10.29 6.46 23.03
C ALA A 132 11.34 7.18 22.16
N ARG A 133 12.04 8.14 22.77
CA ARG A 133 13.26 8.70 22.18
C ARG A 133 14.48 7.97 22.71
N LEU A 134 15.54 7.94 21.91
CA LEU A 134 16.85 7.43 22.30
C LEU A 134 17.81 8.59 22.52
N SER A 135 18.34 8.74 23.72
CA SER A 135 19.26 9.84 24.08
C SER A 135 20.64 9.32 24.44
N TYR A 136 21.68 9.95 23.89
CA TYR A 136 23.07 9.82 24.33
C TYR A 136 23.51 11.08 25.08
N GLU A 137 23.94 10.91 26.32
CA GLU A 137 24.40 11.96 27.22
C GLU A 137 25.87 11.71 27.61
N PRO A 138 26.83 12.55 27.16
CA PRO A 138 28.23 12.39 27.52
C PRO A 138 28.51 12.90 28.95
N ASN A 139 29.44 12.24 29.65
CA ASN A 139 29.97 12.66 30.95
C ASN A 139 31.46 13.03 30.81
N TYR A 140 31.70 14.17 30.16
CA TYR A 140 33.05 14.72 29.90
C TYR A 140 33.55 15.57 31.06
N TYR A 141 34.87 15.66 31.19
CA TYR A 141 35.50 16.46 32.26
C TYR A 141 35.91 17.86 31.80
N LEU A 142 36.23 18.04 30.51
CA LEU A 142 36.86 19.27 30.01
C LEU A 142 36.01 19.95 28.93
N TYR A 143 35.40 19.17 28.03
CA TYR A 143 34.49 19.65 27.01
C TYR A 143 33.06 19.83 27.57
N GLN A 144 32.84 20.98 28.23
CA GLN A 144 31.61 21.28 28.99
C GLN A 144 30.41 21.70 28.13
N SER A 145 30.61 21.97 26.84
CA SER A 145 29.55 22.39 25.91
C SER A 145 29.05 21.26 25.02
N ALA A 146 29.31 20.01 25.39
CA ALA A 146 28.84 18.86 24.64
C ALA A 146 27.31 18.75 24.71
N PRO A 147 26.61 18.59 23.56
CA PRO A 147 25.17 18.39 23.56
C PRO A 147 24.81 16.96 23.96
N THR A 148 23.57 16.79 24.41
CA THR A 148 22.88 15.49 24.38
C THR A 148 22.43 15.23 22.95
N THR A 149 22.81 14.10 22.38
CA THR A 149 22.37 13.71 21.02
C THR A 149 21.14 12.84 21.14
N VAL A 150 20.04 13.24 20.50
CA VAL A 150 18.72 12.63 20.64
C VAL A 150 18.19 12.18 19.30
N TYR A 151 17.71 10.94 19.23
CA TYR A 151 16.85 10.42 18.17
C TYR A 151 15.40 10.40 18.67
N GLU A 152 14.51 11.09 17.97
CA GLU A 152 13.07 11.20 18.27
C GLU A 152 12.30 11.22 16.95
N ASN A 153 11.37 10.28 16.76
CA ASN A 153 10.43 10.21 15.63
C ASN A 153 11.08 10.46 14.24
N GLY A 154 12.15 9.72 13.93
CA GLY A 154 12.82 9.83 12.63
C GLY A 154 13.80 11.00 12.49
N VAL A 155 13.95 11.85 13.51
CA VAL A 155 14.88 13.00 13.50
C VAL A 155 16.00 12.79 14.51
N LEU A 156 17.24 13.07 14.11
CA LEU A 156 18.38 13.19 15.01
C LEU A 156 18.67 14.67 15.26
N TYR A 157 18.80 15.09 16.51
CA TYR A 157 19.16 16.47 16.86
C TYR A 157 20.09 16.54 18.08
N ASN A 158 20.80 17.66 18.20
CA ASN A 158 21.65 17.96 19.35
C ASN A 158 20.93 18.95 20.27
N GLU A 159 20.79 18.59 21.55
CA GLU A 159 20.22 19.41 22.61
C GLU A 159 21.36 20.00 23.47
N PHE A 160 21.56 21.32 23.35
CA PHE A 160 22.53 22.07 24.16
C PHE A 160 21.89 22.63 25.44
N SER A 161 20.59 22.92 25.37
CA SER A 161 19.76 23.39 26.47
C SER A 161 18.29 23.12 26.14
N GLU A 162 17.40 23.35 27.10
CA GLU A 162 15.94 23.22 26.91
C GLU A 162 15.36 24.13 25.80
N THR A 163 16.11 25.13 25.35
CA THR A 163 15.68 26.08 24.31
C THR A 163 16.59 26.11 23.09
N THR A 164 17.70 25.37 23.10
CA THR A 164 18.68 25.35 22.00
C THR A 164 18.87 23.93 21.52
N ARG A 165 18.15 23.61 20.44
CA ARG A 165 18.16 22.30 19.79
C ARG A 165 18.43 22.48 18.30
N VAL A 166 19.33 21.66 17.76
CA VAL A 166 19.80 21.79 16.38
C VAL A 166 19.64 20.46 15.66
N PRO A 167 18.75 20.36 14.65
CA PRO A 167 18.65 19.17 13.81
C PRO A 167 20.01 18.79 13.21
N GLN A 168 20.32 17.50 13.25
CA GLN A 168 21.50 16.88 12.65
C GLN A 168 21.14 15.97 11.46
N SER A 169 19.84 15.72 11.27
CA SER A 169 19.28 15.00 10.11
C SER A 169 18.00 15.68 9.64
N GLY A 170 17.52 15.30 8.45
CA GLY A 170 16.14 15.53 8.04
C GLY A 170 15.15 14.62 8.79
N GLN A 171 13.87 14.80 8.48
CA GLN A 171 12.77 13.94 8.91
C GLN A 171 12.60 12.74 7.95
N SER A 172 11.89 11.70 8.37
CA SER A 172 11.57 10.51 7.56
C SER A 172 10.10 10.12 7.65
N ILE A 173 9.27 11.03 8.13
CA ILE A 173 7.83 10.88 8.31
C ILE A 173 7.09 11.12 7.00
N VAL A 174 7.42 12.18 6.27
CA VAL A 174 6.72 12.57 5.04
C VAL A 174 7.67 12.52 3.85
N ASP A 175 7.25 11.86 2.79
CA ASP A 175 7.89 11.85 1.47
C ASP A 175 6.80 11.86 0.40
N GLY A 176 6.43 13.04 -0.07
CA GLY A 176 5.28 13.23 -0.94
C GLY A 176 3.97 12.76 -0.29
N ARG A 177 3.30 11.80 -0.94
CA ARG A 177 2.07 11.15 -0.43
C ARG A 177 2.33 9.99 0.54
N ARG A 178 3.59 9.67 0.83
CA ARG A 178 3.92 8.58 1.75
C ARG A 178 4.13 9.11 3.16
N ILE A 179 3.42 8.51 4.12
CA ILE A 179 3.54 8.79 5.54
C ILE A 179 4.15 7.57 6.24
N THR A 180 5.37 7.69 6.76
CA THR A 180 6.10 6.58 7.41
C THR A 180 6.34 6.85 8.89
N LEU A 181 5.70 6.08 9.75
CA LEU A 181 5.78 6.24 11.21
C LEU A 181 6.41 5.02 11.85
N VAL A 182 7.63 5.20 12.34
CA VAL A 182 8.41 4.14 13.02
C VAL A 182 8.46 4.43 14.51
N THR A 183 7.82 3.55 15.30
CA THR A 183 7.85 3.64 16.76
C THR A 183 9.06 2.89 17.33
N LEU A 184 9.63 3.45 18.40
CA LEU A 184 10.73 2.83 19.14
C LEU A 184 10.23 2.33 20.50
N GLY A 185 10.28 1.02 20.69
CA GLY A 185 9.91 0.34 21.93
C GLY A 185 11.11 -0.16 22.74
N GLY A 186 10.84 -0.45 24.02
CA GLY A 186 11.78 -1.10 24.92
C GLY A 186 12.56 -0.17 25.84
N GLU A 187 13.21 -0.80 26.81
CA GLU A 187 13.97 -0.15 27.86
C GLU A 187 15.47 -0.37 27.64
N LEU A 188 16.18 0.71 27.35
CA LEU A 188 17.63 0.76 27.30
C LEU A 188 18.13 1.77 28.32
N SER A 189 19.11 1.38 29.12
CA SER A 189 19.87 2.28 29.97
C SER A 189 21.25 1.69 30.21
N ARG A 190 22.28 2.29 29.61
CA ARG A 190 23.66 1.80 29.67
C ARG A 190 24.62 2.96 29.81
N ALA A 191 25.52 2.88 30.77
CA ALA A 191 26.61 3.81 30.98
C ALA A 191 27.95 3.08 30.89
N GLN A 192 28.87 3.53 30.02
CA GLN A 192 30.17 2.88 29.83
C GLN A 192 31.25 3.86 29.39
N THR A 193 32.51 3.50 29.61
CA THR A 193 33.71 4.24 29.20
C THR A 193 34.27 3.80 27.83
N GLY A 194 33.56 2.93 27.11
CA GLY A 194 33.97 2.39 25.81
C GLY A 194 32.77 2.13 24.92
N THR A 195 32.91 1.22 23.96
CA THR A 195 31.84 0.91 22.99
C THR A 195 30.77 -0.02 23.58
N TYR A 196 29.51 0.29 23.27
CA TYR A 196 28.35 -0.55 23.50
C TYR A 196 27.63 -0.80 22.18
N SER A 197 27.26 -2.05 21.89
CA SER A 197 26.46 -2.38 20.72
C SER A 197 24.97 -2.28 21.06
N ILE A 198 24.25 -1.42 20.36
CA ILE A 198 22.79 -1.33 20.46
C ILE A 198 22.19 -2.32 19.47
N ASP A 199 21.46 -3.29 19.98
CA ASP A 199 20.70 -4.23 19.16
C ASP A 199 19.33 -3.61 18.84
N VAL A 200 19.09 -3.33 17.56
CA VAL A 200 17.82 -2.88 17.01
C VAL A 200 17.13 -4.10 16.42
N ARG A 201 15.98 -4.48 17.00
CA ARG A 201 15.20 -5.65 16.59
C ARG A 201 13.87 -5.24 15.96
N PRO A 202 13.40 -5.94 14.91
CA PRO A 202 12.06 -5.73 14.38
C PRO A 202 11.02 -6.26 15.38
N VAL A 203 9.90 -5.56 15.49
CA VAL A 203 8.72 -6.00 16.26
C VAL A 203 7.52 -6.10 15.33
N SER A 204 7.33 -5.05 14.52
CA SER A 204 6.34 -4.99 13.45
C SER A 204 7.00 -4.31 12.25
N VAL A 205 7.00 -4.97 11.10
CA VAL A 205 7.79 -4.60 9.91
C VAL A 205 6.84 -4.09 8.84
N SER A 206 7.08 -2.88 8.32
CA SER A 206 6.23 -2.23 7.31
C SER A 206 6.36 -2.90 5.94
N LYS A 207 5.79 -4.09 5.81
CA LYS A 207 5.72 -4.83 4.54
C LYS A 207 4.63 -4.26 3.61
N GLN A 208 3.60 -3.65 4.18
CA GLN A 208 2.42 -3.17 3.47
C GLN A 208 2.14 -1.70 3.81
N SER A 209 1.45 -1.01 2.90
CA SER A 209 0.86 0.31 3.15
C SER A 209 -0.65 0.20 3.17
N VAL A 210 -1.30 1.10 3.90
CA VAL A 210 -2.74 1.33 3.81
C VAL A 210 -2.97 2.66 3.12
N THR A 211 -3.75 2.67 2.04
CA THR A 211 -4.17 3.91 1.38
C THR A 211 -5.28 4.53 2.21
N VAL A 212 -5.05 5.76 2.68
CA VAL A 212 -5.98 6.51 3.52
C VAL A 212 -6.30 7.88 2.92
N THR A 213 -7.50 8.37 3.19
CA THR A 213 -7.97 9.73 2.85
C THR A 213 -8.57 10.39 4.09
N ASP A 214 -8.79 11.70 4.03
CA ASP A 214 -9.58 12.43 5.02
C ASP A 214 -11.08 12.04 4.97
N GLU A 215 -11.78 12.24 6.08
CA GLU A 215 -13.23 12.02 6.19
C GLU A 215 -13.95 13.23 6.82
N ASP A 216 -13.88 13.37 8.15
CA ASP A 216 -14.59 14.43 8.90
C ASP A 216 -13.71 15.67 9.19
N GLY A 217 -12.46 15.65 8.71
CA GLY A 217 -11.50 16.74 8.80
C GLY A 217 -10.16 16.35 8.18
N GLN A 218 -9.28 17.33 7.96
CA GLN A 218 -7.97 17.06 7.34
C GLN A 218 -7.22 15.97 8.10
N LEU A 219 -6.65 15.02 7.35
CA LEU A 219 -5.73 14.03 7.87
C LEU A 219 -4.60 14.75 8.62
N SER A 220 -4.30 14.31 9.85
CA SER A 220 -3.17 14.85 10.61
C SER A 220 -2.45 13.78 11.40
N VAL A 221 -1.14 14.01 11.57
CA VAL A 221 -0.26 13.18 12.39
C VAL A 221 0.37 14.05 13.47
N VAL A 222 0.16 13.65 14.72
CA VAL A 222 0.78 14.26 15.90
C VAL A 222 1.95 13.39 16.34
N VAL A 223 3.12 13.98 16.46
CA VAL A 223 4.32 13.32 16.98
C VAL A 223 4.90 14.08 18.17
N ALA A 224 5.48 13.35 19.11
CA ALA A 224 6.32 13.96 20.13
C ALA A 224 7.53 14.64 19.47
N SER A 225 7.82 15.88 19.87
CA SER A 225 8.95 16.63 19.38
C SER A 225 9.35 17.70 20.38
N ARG A 226 10.63 17.66 20.77
CA ARG A 226 11.25 18.77 21.49
C ARG A 226 11.73 19.90 20.58
N LEU A 227 11.75 19.69 19.27
CA LEU A 227 11.99 20.74 18.29
C LEU A 227 10.72 21.58 18.12
N ASP A 228 10.90 22.90 18.02
CA ASP A 228 9.78 23.82 17.84
C ASP A 228 9.04 23.55 16.51
N PRO A 229 7.71 23.78 16.44
CA PRO A 229 6.94 23.61 15.20
C PRO A 229 7.49 24.41 14.02
N SER A 230 8.12 25.57 14.27
CA SER A 230 8.77 26.35 13.20
C SER A 230 10.01 25.66 12.64
N VAL A 231 10.76 24.90 13.45
CA VAL A 231 11.89 24.10 12.94
C VAL A 231 11.37 22.97 12.06
N TRP A 232 10.26 22.35 12.44
CA TRP A 232 9.59 21.36 11.59
C TRP A 232 9.17 21.96 10.26
N ARG A 233 8.41 23.05 10.27
CA ARG A 233 7.93 23.72 9.06
C ARG A 233 9.06 24.26 8.17
N ASP A 234 9.96 25.06 8.75
CA ASP A 234 10.90 25.88 7.98
C ASP A 234 12.21 25.13 7.64
N THR A 235 12.47 23.98 8.26
CA THR A 235 13.71 23.22 8.06
C THR A 235 13.47 21.75 7.71
N LEU A 236 12.65 21.03 8.48
CA LEU A 236 12.50 19.58 8.29
C LEU A 236 11.52 19.22 7.15
N LEU A 237 10.44 19.98 7.02
CA LEU A 237 9.37 19.79 6.04
C LEU A 237 9.37 20.88 4.97
N ALA A 238 10.44 21.67 4.81
CA ALA A 238 10.48 22.76 3.85
C ALA A 238 10.19 22.30 2.40
N ASP A 239 10.62 21.09 2.06
CA ASP A 239 10.40 20.49 0.74
C ASP A 239 8.98 19.90 0.59
N GLU A 240 8.30 19.55 1.68
CA GLU A 240 6.96 18.94 1.70
C GLU A 240 5.85 19.94 2.03
N TYR A 241 6.19 21.09 2.61
CA TYR A 241 5.26 22.11 3.09
C TYR A 241 4.73 22.93 1.93
N ASP A 242 3.42 22.79 1.69
CA ASP A 242 2.69 23.61 0.74
C ASP A 242 2.52 25.00 1.35
N GLY A 243 3.17 25.98 0.72
CA GLY A 243 3.15 27.34 1.19
C GLY A 243 1.80 28.01 0.90
N SER A 244 1.77 29.34 0.99
CA SER A 244 0.61 30.10 0.51
C SER A 244 0.65 30.36 -1.01
N ASP A 245 1.35 29.54 -1.79
CA ASP A 245 1.46 29.74 -3.24
C ASP A 245 0.22 29.15 -3.93
N SER A 246 -0.17 29.70 -5.07
CA SER A 246 -1.40 29.32 -5.78
C SER A 246 -1.27 28.03 -6.60
N ASP A 247 -0.06 27.50 -6.72
CA ASP A 247 0.24 26.25 -7.41
C ASP A 247 0.60 25.19 -6.35
N SER A 248 -0.39 24.43 -5.89
CA SER A 248 -0.23 23.34 -4.92
C SER A 248 0.46 22.14 -5.58
N ASP A 249 1.74 21.92 -5.28
CA ASP A 249 2.54 20.77 -5.74
C ASP A 249 3.07 19.90 -4.60
N LYS A 250 2.59 20.16 -3.37
CA LYS A 250 3.08 19.58 -2.12
C LYS A 250 1.92 19.06 -1.27
N TYR A 251 2.25 18.35 -0.19
CA TYR A 251 1.27 17.51 0.52
C TYR A 251 1.11 17.82 2.01
N VAL A 252 1.88 18.75 2.57
CA VAL A 252 1.72 19.21 3.95
C VAL A 252 1.13 20.62 3.98
N ALA A 253 -0.13 20.73 4.38
CA ALA A 253 -0.88 21.98 4.46
C ALA A 253 -0.48 22.87 5.65
N ALA A 254 -0.19 22.27 6.80
CA ALA A 254 0.16 23.01 8.01
C ALA A 254 1.06 22.22 8.96
N VAL A 255 1.86 22.97 9.74
CA VAL A 255 2.64 22.43 10.86
C VAL A 255 2.34 23.28 12.10
N ASN A 256 1.66 22.69 13.06
CA ASN A 256 1.13 23.36 14.25
C ASN A 256 1.76 22.82 15.54
N PRO A 257 1.73 23.59 16.64
CA PRO A 257 1.89 23.00 17.97
C PRO A 257 0.81 21.93 18.17
N GLY A 258 1.20 20.75 18.63
CA GLY A 258 0.24 19.68 18.91
C GLY A 258 -0.57 19.94 20.20
N PRO A 259 -1.55 19.07 20.50
CA PRO A 259 -2.46 19.24 21.63
C PRO A 259 -1.77 19.12 23.00
N GLU A 260 -0.67 18.36 23.06
CA GLU A 260 0.10 18.13 24.28
C GLU A 260 1.45 18.87 24.25
N PRO A 261 2.07 19.18 25.41
CA PRO A 261 3.41 19.76 25.46
C PRO A 261 4.46 18.90 24.74
N GLU A 262 5.46 19.53 24.11
CA GLU A 262 6.49 18.84 23.31
C GLU A 262 5.88 17.94 22.23
N THR A 263 4.82 18.38 21.54
CA THR A 263 4.25 17.71 20.36
C THR A 263 4.09 18.65 19.18
N VAL A 264 4.15 18.10 17.96
CA VAL A 264 3.95 18.80 16.69
C VAL A 264 2.87 18.07 15.92
N GLU A 265 1.89 18.82 15.39
CA GLU A 265 0.85 18.32 14.51
C GLU A 265 1.19 18.69 13.05
N ILE A 266 1.33 17.68 12.21
CA ILE A 266 1.53 17.78 10.76
C ILE A 266 0.16 17.55 10.12
N VAL A 267 -0.36 18.56 9.43
CA VAL A 267 -1.66 18.52 8.76
C VAL A 267 -1.42 18.38 7.26
N PHE A 268 -2.11 17.43 6.64
CA PHE A 268 -1.96 17.07 5.23
C PHE A 268 -3.00 17.78 4.35
N GLU A 269 -2.75 17.83 3.05
CA GLU A 269 -3.70 18.39 2.07
C GLU A 269 -5.01 17.61 2.03
N ASP A 270 -6.11 18.34 1.81
CA ASP A 270 -7.50 17.87 1.82
C ASP A 270 -7.87 17.17 0.50
N GLY A 271 -8.64 16.08 0.56
CA GLY A 271 -9.07 15.31 -0.60
C GLY A 271 -7.94 14.57 -1.32
N VAL A 272 -6.83 14.31 -0.63
CA VAL A 272 -5.67 13.59 -1.16
C VAL A 272 -5.54 12.23 -0.50
N GLU A 273 -5.25 11.22 -1.32
CA GLU A 273 -4.95 9.87 -0.85
C GLU A 273 -3.47 9.75 -0.45
N TYR A 274 -3.22 9.17 0.73
CA TYR A 274 -1.89 8.97 1.30
C TYR A 274 -1.59 7.49 1.54
N ASP A 275 -0.35 7.11 1.31
CA ASP A 275 0.17 5.78 1.65
C ASP A 275 0.72 5.79 3.08
N LEU A 276 -0.04 5.25 4.03
CA LEU A 276 0.38 5.14 5.41
C LEU A 276 1.16 3.84 5.65
N ARG A 277 2.37 4.00 6.20
CA ARG A 277 3.30 2.93 6.58
C ARG A 277 3.65 3.05 8.05
N LEU A 278 3.39 1.99 8.79
CA LEU A 278 3.59 1.93 10.23
C LEU A 278 4.55 0.80 10.55
N ALA A 279 5.47 1.05 11.48
CA ALA A 279 6.39 0.03 11.95
C ALA A 279 6.72 0.21 13.42
N ARG A 280 7.21 -0.88 14.02
CA ARG A 280 7.74 -0.89 15.37
C ARG A 280 9.07 -1.60 15.43
N VAL A 281 10.04 -0.92 16.02
CA VAL A 281 11.35 -1.49 16.34
C VAL A 281 11.59 -1.47 17.84
N GLY A 282 12.38 -2.41 18.32
CA GLY A 282 12.71 -2.57 19.73
C GLY A 282 14.20 -2.38 19.99
N VAL A 283 14.55 -1.76 21.12
CA VAL A 283 15.91 -1.70 21.65
C VAL A 283 15.93 -2.11 23.13
N GLY A 284 17.04 -2.67 23.60
CA GLY A 284 17.19 -3.02 25.01
C GLY A 284 16.29 -4.19 25.46
N THR A 285 15.65 -4.07 26.62
CA THR A 285 14.73 -5.07 27.21
C THR A 285 13.27 -4.63 27.10
N ASP A 286 12.33 -5.45 27.58
CA ASP A 286 10.91 -5.06 27.75
C ASP A 286 10.26 -4.48 26.49
N VAL A 287 10.62 -5.03 25.34
CA VAL A 287 9.97 -4.71 24.06
C VAL A 287 8.71 -5.54 24.00
N SER A 288 7.55 -4.88 24.01
CA SER A 288 6.28 -5.57 23.82
C SER A 288 6.11 -5.96 22.35
N GLU A 289 5.64 -7.19 22.13
CA GLU A 289 5.28 -7.69 20.81
C GLU A 289 4.07 -6.90 20.27
N ALA A 290 3.93 -6.90 18.94
CA ALA A 290 2.73 -6.39 18.28
C ALA A 290 1.56 -7.37 18.49
N THR A 291 0.34 -6.84 18.47
CA THR A 291 -0.86 -7.61 18.77
C THR A 291 -1.78 -7.75 17.56
N PRO A 292 -2.27 -8.96 17.25
CA PRO A 292 -3.29 -9.12 16.22
C PRO A 292 -4.48 -8.20 16.51
N THR A 293 -4.80 -7.32 15.56
CA THR A 293 -5.72 -6.21 15.77
C THR A 293 -6.93 -6.29 14.84
N TYR A 294 -6.74 -6.61 13.56
CA TYR A 294 -7.85 -6.68 12.60
C TYR A 294 -7.59 -7.70 11.48
N LEU A 295 -8.65 -8.02 10.74
CA LEU A 295 -8.63 -8.85 9.53
C LEU A 295 -8.88 -7.99 8.30
N THR A 296 -8.33 -8.40 7.17
CA THR A 296 -8.72 -7.89 5.85
C THR A 296 -8.93 -9.04 4.86
N ARG A 297 -9.72 -8.80 3.82
CA ARG A 297 -9.97 -9.77 2.75
C ARG A 297 -8.84 -9.71 1.73
N ILE A 298 -8.31 -10.87 1.34
CA ILE A 298 -7.34 -10.97 0.25
C ILE A 298 -7.97 -11.54 -1.02
N ASP A 299 -8.75 -12.62 -0.90
CA ASP A 299 -9.37 -13.29 -2.06
C ASP A 299 -10.59 -14.13 -1.64
N GLY A 300 -11.57 -14.29 -2.54
CA GLY A 300 -12.69 -15.21 -2.35
C GLY A 300 -14.07 -14.58 -2.11
N GLY A 301 -14.21 -13.25 -2.21
CA GLY A 301 -15.48 -12.54 -2.01
C GLY A 301 -16.25 -12.35 -3.31
N GLY A 302 -17.58 -12.46 -3.27
CA GLY A 302 -18.46 -12.26 -4.43
C GLY A 302 -18.48 -13.41 -5.45
N ASP A 303 -17.84 -14.53 -5.12
CA ASP A 303 -17.64 -15.66 -6.03
C ASP A 303 -18.89 -16.54 -6.20
N ILE A 304 -19.06 -17.09 -7.40
CA ILE A 304 -20.03 -18.16 -7.67
C ILE A 304 -19.34 -19.52 -7.42
N VAL A 305 -19.92 -20.35 -6.56
CA VAL A 305 -19.42 -21.69 -6.21
C VAL A 305 -20.43 -22.74 -6.67
N PRO A 306 -20.18 -23.47 -7.76
CA PRO A 306 -21.07 -24.55 -8.17
C PRO A 306 -21.21 -25.62 -7.09
N GLU A 307 -22.38 -26.25 -7.02
CA GLU A 307 -22.61 -27.36 -6.10
C GLU A 307 -21.57 -28.49 -6.28
N GLY A 308 -21.27 -29.17 -5.18
CA GLY A 308 -20.25 -30.22 -5.14
C GLY A 308 -18.81 -29.74 -5.37
N THR A 309 -18.59 -28.43 -5.59
CA THR A 309 -17.26 -27.84 -5.73
C THR A 309 -16.80 -27.13 -4.46
N GLU A 310 -15.55 -26.70 -4.48
CA GLU A 310 -14.88 -26.04 -3.37
C GLU A 310 -14.26 -24.72 -3.82
N ARG A 311 -14.20 -23.76 -2.90
CA ARG A 311 -13.59 -22.45 -3.10
C ARG A 311 -12.61 -22.16 -1.97
N ARG A 312 -11.49 -21.52 -2.30
CA ARG A 312 -10.53 -21.01 -1.32
C ARG A 312 -10.90 -19.58 -0.96
N LEU A 313 -11.01 -19.30 0.33
CA LEU A 313 -11.25 -17.97 0.88
C LEU A 313 -9.99 -17.57 1.66
N THR A 314 -9.41 -16.42 1.35
CA THR A 314 -8.16 -15.97 1.97
C THR A 314 -8.38 -14.64 2.68
N ALA A 315 -8.02 -14.61 3.97
CA ALA A 315 -7.99 -13.40 4.78
C ALA A 315 -6.58 -13.22 5.36
N GLU A 316 -6.24 -11.99 5.74
CA GLU A 316 -4.96 -11.66 6.34
C GLU A 316 -5.15 -11.06 7.74
N VAL A 317 -4.40 -11.56 8.71
CA VAL A 317 -4.37 -11.05 10.09
C VAL A 317 -3.32 -9.95 10.17
N ARG A 318 -3.73 -8.75 10.57
CA ARG A 318 -2.84 -7.59 10.76
C ARG A 318 -2.76 -7.15 12.21
N ASP A 319 -1.62 -6.61 12.60
CA ASP A 319 -1.42 -5.96 13.88
C ASP A 319 -1.89 -4.49 13.88
N GLU A 320 -1.71 -3.80 15.00
CA GLU A 320 -2.08 -2.38 15.11
C GLU A 320 -1.29 -1.46 14.16
N PHE A 321 -0.18 -1.93 13.59
CA PHE A 321 0.66 -1.21 12.64
C PHE A 321 0.38 -1.61 11.18
N ASN A 322 -0.77 -2.25 10.89
CA ASN A 322 -1.13 -2.71 9.53
C ASN A 322 -0.11 -3.70 8.94
N ASN A 323 0.56 -4.50 9.78
CA ASN A 323 1.54 -5.48 9.33
C ASN A 323 1.09 -6.91 9.64
N PRO A 324 1.46 -7.88 8.79
CA PRO A 324 0.97 -9.25 8.91
C PRO A 324 1.46 -9.96 10.18
N VAL A 325 0.55 -10.69 10.83
CA VAL A 325 0.81 -11.42 12.08
C VAL A 325 0.76 -12.92 11.86
N SER A 326 1.86 -13.60 12.16
CA SER A 326 1.98 -15.06 12.07
C SER A 326 1.54 -15.78 13.35
N GLY A 327 0.99 -16.98 13.23
CA GLY A 327 0.65 -17.85 14.36
C GLY A 327 -0.66 -17.50 15.06
N GLN A 328 -1.48 -16.61 14.50
CA GLN A 328 -2.80 -16.27 15.03
C GLN A 328 -3.81 -17.33 14.60
N VAL A 329 -4.55 -17.87 15.57
CA VAL A 329 -5.66 -18.78 15.30
C VAL A 329 -6.88 -17.98 14.87
N VAL A 330 -7.44 -18.32 13.72
CA VAL A 330 -8.62 -17.67 13.13
C VAL A 330 -9.69 -18.73 12.89
N ASN A 331 -10.92 -18.42 13.24
CA ASN A 331 -12.07 -19.30 13.06
C ASN A 331 -12.91 -18.85 11.87
N ALA A 332 -13.50 -19.79 11.16
CA ALA A 332 -14.44 -19.54 10.10
C ALA A 332 -15.73 -20.34 10.33
N SER A 333 -16.87 -19.74 9.99
CA SER A 333 -18.15 -20.44 10.02
C SER A 333 -19.06 -19.94 8.90
N VAL A 334 -19.89 -20.83 8.36
CA VAL A 334 -21.00 -20.43 7.49
C VAL A 334 -22.08 -19.87 8.40
N THR A 335 -22.30 -18.56 8.36
CA THR A 335 -23.27 -17.86 9.22
C THR A 335 -24.64 -17.73 8.56
N ASN A 336 -24.68 -17.78 7.23
CA ASN A 336 -25.91 -17.80 6.45
C ASN A 336 -25.74 -18.68 5.20
N GLY A 337 -26.85 -19.30 4.75
CA GLY A 337 -26.88 -20.10 3.53
C GLY A 337 -26.27 -21.51 3.61
N PRO A 338 -26.14 -22.19 2.46
CA PRO A 338 -25.69 -23.58 2.38
C PRO A 338 -24.16 -23.74 2.50
N GLY A 339 -23.73 -24.99 2.62
CA GLY A 339 -22.32 -25.39 2.53
C GLY A 339 -21.61 -25.59 3.87
N SER A 340 -20.31 -25.77 3.80
CA SER A 340 -19.44 -25.92 4.96
C SER A 340 -18.11 -25.24 4.70
N VAL A 341 -17.43 -24.82 5.77
CA VAL A 341 -16.10 -24.21 5.68
C VAL A 341 -15.14 -24.93 6.64
N THR A 342 -13.85 -24.99 6.29
CA THR A 342 -12.82 -25.37 7.26
C THR A 342 -12.93 -24.48 8.49
N PRO A 343 -13.10 -25.03 9.71
CA PRO A 343 -13.54 -24.22 10.84
C PRO A 343 -12.44 -23.37 11.50
N THR A 344 -11.18 -23.79 11.40
CA THR A 344 -10.07 -23.12 12.10
C THR A 344 -8.79 -23.26 11.30
N GLU A 345 -8.09 -22.16 11.12
CA GLU A 345 -6.76 -22.11 10.51
C GLU A 345 -5.83 -21.25 11.36
N THR A 346 -4.52 -21.32 11.09
CA THR A 346 -3.51 -20.49 11.76
C THR A 346 -2.74 -19.69 10.72
N SER A 347 -2.56 -18.39 10.98
CA SER A 347 -1.92 -17.49 10.01
C SER A 347 -0.46 -17.87 9.76
N ASP A 348 -0.06 -17.84 8.48
CA ASP A 348 1.29 -18.20 8.06
C ASP A 348 2.31 -17.06 8.26
N SER A 349 3.49 -17.13 7.63
CA SER A 349 4.55 -16.10 7.77
C SER A 349 4.20 -14.74 7.17
N ASP A 350 3.19 -14.71 6.30
CA ASP A 350 2.68 -13.51 5.65
C ASP A 350 1.33 -13.09 6.24
N GLY A 351 0.92 -13.68 7.36
CA GLY A 351 -0.31 -13.32 8.08
C GLY A 351 -1.57 -13.89 7.43
N GLU A 352 -1.45 -14.65 6.35
CA GLU A 352 -2.57 -15.18 5.60
C GLU A 352 -3.17 -16.43 6.26
N VAL A 353 -4.49 -16.53 6.23
CA VAL A 353 -5.27 -17.71 6.55
C VAL A 353 -6.14 -18.08 5.36
N ALA A 354 -6.10 -19.36 4.97
CA ALA A 354 -6.82 -19.86 3.81
C ALA A 354 -7.84 -20.91 4.22
N PHE A 355 -9.12 -20.55 4.14
CA PHE A 355 -10.23 -21.45 4.43
C PHE A 355 -10.73 -22.11 3.15
N ARG A 356 -11.22 -23.34 3.29
CA ARG A 356 -11.86 -24.08 2.20
C ARG A 356 -13.35 -24.08 2.44
N TYR A 357 -14.07 -23.37 1.59
CA TYR A 357 -15.52 -23.48 1.50
C TYR A 357 -15.88 -24.64 0.56
N VAL A 358 -16.85 -25.45 0.94
CA VAL A 358 -17.36 -26.58 0.17
C VAL A 358 -18.87 -26.40 0.04
N ALA A 359 -19.34 -26.22 -1.19
CA ALA A 359 -20.76 -26.19 -1.49
C ALA A 359 -21.37 -27.57 -1.23
N PRO A 360 -22.66 -27.67 -0.83
CA PRO A 360 -23.33 -28.97 -0.75
C PRO A 360 -23.26 -29.69 -2.10
N THR A 361 -23.37 -31.01 -2.07
CA THR A 361 -23.35 -31.84 -3.29
C THR A 361 -24.57 -31.64 -4.19
N ASP A 362 -25.59 -30.94 -3.69
CA ASP A 362 -26.90 -30.77 -4.29
C ASP A 362 -27.53 -29.51 -3.66
N VAL A 363 -27.90 -28.53 -4.48
CA VAL A 363 -28.70 -27.36 -4.06
C VAL A 363 -29.80 -27.09 -5.08
N ASP A 364 -31.02 -26.87 -4.60
CA ASP A 364 -32.11 -26.38 -5.44
C ASP A 364 -31.97 -24.87 -5.66
N ASP A 365 -31.92 -24.43 -6.91
CA ASP A 365 -31.77 -23.02 -7.33
C ASP A 365 -30.47 -22.35 -6.83
N ALA A 366 -30.20 -21.13 -7.30
CA ALA A 366 -29.07 -20.34 -6.77
C ALA A 366 -29.35 -19.85 -5.34
N GLN A 367 -28.43 -20.13 -4.41
CA GLN A 367 -28.55 -19.77 -3.00
C GLN A 367 -27.36 -18.93 -2.55
N SER A 368 -27.60 -17.85 -1.81
CA SER A 368 -26.53 -17.07 -1.19
C SER A 368 -25.99 -17.77 0.05
N ALA A 369 -24.68 -17.80 0.22
CA ALA A 369 -24.00 -18.24 1.44
C ALA A 369 -23.05 -17.14 1.94
N THR A 370 -23.00 -16.94 3.25
CA THR A 370 -22.07 -16.00 3.89
C THR A 370 -21.16 -16.77 4.83
N VAL A 371 -19.86 -16.67 4.60
CA VAL A 371 -18.84 -17.19 5.50
C VAL A 371 -18.27 -16.05 6.32
N THR A 372 -18.36 -16.15 7.64
CA THR A 372 -17.72 -15.22 8.56
C THR A 372 -16.41 -15.80 9.05
N VAL A 373 -15.34 -15.03 8.92
CA VAL A 373 -14.01 -15.32 9.45
C VAL A 373 -13.70 -14.32 10.56
N GLU A 374 -13.24 -14.82 11.71
CA GLU A 374 -13.06 -14.00 12.91
C GLU A 374 -11.96 -14.53 13.83
N PHE A 375 -11.40 -13.66 14.68
CA PHE A 375 -10.50 -14.07 15.75
C PHE A 375 -10.80 -13.35 17.08
N GLY A 376 -10.41 -13.99 18.18
CA GLY A 376 -10.71 -13.53 19.54
C GLY A 376 -12.01 -14.12 20.11
N GLU A 377 -12.23 -13.93 21.40
CA GLU A 377 -13.42 -14.49 22.09
C GLU A 377 -14.71 -13.70 21.82
N THR A 378 -14.57 -12.39 21.55
CA THR A 378 -15.66 -11.47 21.25
C THR A 378 -15.19 -10.50 20.17
N PRO A 379 -15.20 -10.89 18.89
CA PRO A 379 -14.74 -10.04 17.81
C PRO A 379 -15.64 -8.81 17.65
N ASP A 380 -15.02 -7.65 17.47
CA ASP A 380 -15.63 -6.45 16.92
C ASP A 380 -15.54 -6.47 15.39
N ALA A 381 -16.08 -5.45 14.72
CA ALA A 381 -16.10 -5.37 13.25
C ALA A 381 -14.71 -5.55 12.64
N ALA A 382 -13.70 -4.85 13.16
CA ALA A 382 -12.32 -4.95 12.69
C ALA A 382 -11.74 -6.38 12.77
N ARG A 383 -12.18 -7.22 13.72
CA ARG A 383 -11.70 -8.61 13.87
C ARG A 383 -12.54 -9.63 13.12
N GLN A 384 -13.41 -9.16 12.22
CA GLN A 384 -14.32 -9.98 11.45
C GLN A 384 -14.21 -9.61 9.97
N VAL A 385 -14.20 -10.60 9.09
CA VAL A 385 -14.40 -10.40 7.65
C VAL A 385 -15.47 -11.36 7.16
N THR A 386 -16.30 -10.89 6.25
CA THR A 386 -17.33 -11.70 5.60
C THR A 386 -16.95 -12.04 4.17
N PHE A 387 -17.30 -13.23 3.73
CA PHE A 387 -17.22 -13.65 2.34
C PHE A 387 -18.63 -14.00 1.89
N ASP A 388 -19.19 -13.17 1.02
CA ASP A 388 -20.46 -13.45 0.39
C ASP A 388 -20.24 -14.27 -0.87
N LEU A 389 -20.92 -15.41 -0.96
CA LEU A 389 -20.81 -16.41 -2.01
C LEU A 389 -22.18 -16.68 -2.61
N SER A 390 -22.20 -17.02 -3.90
CA SER A 390 -23.39 -17.52 -4.58
C SER A 390 -23.19 -18.99 -4.92
N VAL A 391 -23.94 -19.89 -4.26
CA VAL A 391 -23.92 -21.31 -4.59
C VAL A 391 -24.90 -21.59 -5.72
N SER A 392 -24.41 -22.14 -6.83
CA SER A 392 -25.24 -22.44 -7.99
C SER A 392 -25.49 -23.93 -8.14
N ASP A 393 -26.77 -24.27 -8.32
CA ASP A 393 -27.24 -25.56 -8.83
C ASP A 393 -26.60 -25.83 -10.21
N ALA A 394 -25.83 -26.90 -10.33
CA ALA A 394 -25.10 -27.26 -11.54
C ALA A 394 -25.78 -28.39 -12.32
N ASP A 395 -26.65 -29.18 -11.67
CA ASP A 395 -27.34 -30.34 -12.25
C ASP A 395 -28.85 -30.15 -12.46
N LEU A 396 -29.42 -29.05 -11.97
CA LEU A 396 -30.83 -28.64 -12.07
C LEU A 396 -31.79 -29.67 -11.47
N SER A 397 -31.36 -30.44 -10.48
CA SER A 397 -32.14 -31.52 -9.89
C SER A 397 -32.93 -31.05 -8.66
N GLY A 398 -34.27 -31.25 -8.69
CA GLY A 398 -35.16 -30.98 -7.55
C GLY A 398 -36.19 -29.87 -7.74
N GLY A 399 -36.11 -29.10 -8.84
CA GLY A 399 -37.18 -28.23 -9.30
C GLY A 399 -38.48 -29.00 -9.58
N GLN A 400 -39.57 -28.64 -8.88
CA GLN A 400 -40.89 -29.25 -9.07
C GLN A 400 -41.31 -29.25 -10.54
N THR A 401 -41.63 -30.45 -11.04
CA THR A 401 -42.19 -30.67 -12.37
C THR A 401 -43.53 -29.94 -12.51
N ASN A 402 -43.50 -28.74 -13.10
CA ASN A 402 -44.60 -28.23 -13.90
C ASN A 402 -44.05 -27.99 -15.31
N ASP A 403 -44.56 -28.79 -16.23
CA ASP A 403 -44.43 -28.76 -17.69
C ASP A 403 -43.86 -27.42 -18.26
N GLY A 404 -42.58 -27.45 -18.64
CA GLY A 404 -41.84 -26.37 -19.30
C GLY A 404 -40.57 -25.97 -18.53
N SER A 405 -39.38 -26.32 -19.03
CA SER A 405 -38.09 -25.89 -18.46
C SER A 405 -38.06 -24.37 -18.23
N ALA A 406 -37.52 -23.92 -17.10
CA ALA A 406 -37.36 -22.49 -16.82
C ALA A 406 -36.40 -21.84 -17.85
N PRO A 407 -36.63 -20.58 -18.24
CA PRO A 407 -35.75 -19.88 -19.16
C PRO A 407 -34.35 -19.75 -18.56
N SER A 408 -33.32 -20.07 -19.36
CA SER A 408 -31.92 -20.04 -18.93
C SER A 408 -31.14 -19.06 -19.79
N PRO A 409 -30.88 -17.83 -19.32
CA PRO A 409 -30.10 -16.84 -20.05
C PRO A 409 -28.59 -17.10 -19.92
N SER A 410 -27.91 -17.31 -21.05
CA SER A 410 -26.46 -17.20 -21.18
C SER A 410 -26.08 -15.80 -21.65
N VAL A 411 -25.00 -15.25 -21.10
CA VAL A 411 -24.63 -13.84 -21.31
C VAL A 411 -23.13 -13.67 -21.54
N ARG A 412 -22.83 -12.80 -22.49
CA ARG A 412 -21.50 -12.30 -22.77
C ARG A 412 -21.51 -10.78 -22.73
N LEU A 413 -20.62 -10.17 -21.96
CA LEU A 413 -20.40 -8.73 -21.91
C LEU A 413 -18.94 -8.43 -22.28
N ASP A 414 -18.75 -7.58 -23.29
CA ASP A 414 -17.45 -7.04 -23.68
C ASP A 414 -17.42 -5.54 -23.35
N ASP A 415 -16.45 -5.13 -22.52
CA ASP A 415 -16.21 -3.74 -22.20
C ASP A 415 -15.31 -3.10 -23.26
N HIS A 416 -15.92 -2.26 -24.09
CA HIS A 416 -15.21 -1.48 -25.10
C HIS A 416 -15.13 0.00 -24.72
N THR A 417 -15.17 0.31 -23.42
CA THR A 417 -15.15 1.68 -22.90
C THR A 417 -13.87 2.41 -23.29
N GLY A 418 -14.04 3.64 -23.76
CA GLY A 418 -12.95 4.56 -24.03
C GLY A 418 -12.66 5.46 -22.84
N LEU A 419 -11.61 5.14 -22.10
CA LEU A 419 -11.14 5.97 -20.97
C LEU A 419 -10.80 7.40 -21.40
N ASN A 420 -10.22 7.54 -22.58
CA ASN A 420 -9.93 8.85 -23.17
C ASN A 420 -11.20 9.47 -23.77
N GLY A 421 -11.74 10.48 -23.09
CA GLY A 421 -12.96 11.16 -23.50
C GLY A 421 -14.22 10.67 -22.79
N ASN A 422 -14.08 9.75 -21.82
CA ASN A 422 -15.17 9.28 -20.96
C ASN A 422 -16.31 8.61 -21.74
N ASP A 423 -15.97 7.80 -22.74
CA ASP A 423 -16.91 7.16 -23.67
C ASP A 423 -17.23 5.73 -23.19
N LEU A 424 -18.19 5.61 -22.27
CA LEU A 424 -18.69 4.33 -21.78
C LEU A 424 -19.27 3.53 -22.95
N ARG A 425 -18.82 2.28 -23.13
CA ARG A 425 -19.33 1.41 -24.20
C ARG A 425 -19.30 -0.06 -23.82
N TYR A 426 -20.47 -0.62 -23.54
CA TYR A 426 -20.70 -2.04 -23.33
C TYR A 426 -21.33 -2.71 -24.55
N ILE A 427 -20.84 -3.90 -24.89
CA ILE A 427 -21.46 -4.82 -25.83
C ILE A 427 -21.96 -6.01 -25.02
N LEU A 428 -23.27 -6.21 -24.96
CA LEU A 428 -23.90 -7.30 -24.23
C LEU A 428 -24.58 -8.22 -25.24
N SER A 429 -24.19 -9.48 -25.32
CA SER A 429 -24.89 -10.51 -26.09
C SER A 429 -25.55 -11.52 -25.16
N TYR A 430 -26.70 -12.04 -25.56
CA TYR A 430 -27.40 -13.05 -24.77
C TYR A 430 -28.06 -14.12 -25.65
N ASP A 431 -28.27 -15.28 -25.06
CA ASP A 431 -29.12 -16.35 -25.60
C ASP A 431 -29.95 -16.94 -24.45
N VAL A 432 -31.27 -16.94 -24.58
CA VAL A 432 -32.19 -17.49 -23.59
C VAL A 432 -32.73 -18.82 -24.09
N GLU A 433 -32.21 -19.90 -23.53
CA GLU A 433 -32.76 -21.23 -23.77
C GLU A 433 -34.08 -21.42 -23.02
N ASN A 434 -34.88 -22.40 -23.47
CA ASN A 434 -36.14 -22.80 -22.82
C ASN A 434 -37.24 -21.72 -22.75
N VAL A 435 -37.26 -20.78 -23.71
CA VAL A 435 -38.40 -19.86 -23.86
C VAL A 435 -39.68 -20.59 -24.28
N ASN A 436 -40.84 -20.10 -23.85
CA ASN A 436 -42.15 -20.65 -24.19
C ASN A 436 -43.13 -19.54 -24.63
N GLU A 437 -44.40 -19.89 -24.87
CA GLU A 437 -45.41 -18.94 -25.38
C GLU A 437 -45.72 -17.75 -24.44
N SER A 438 -45.31 -17.82 -23.16
CA SER A 438 -45.44 -16.73 -22.20
C SER A 438 -44.25 -15.77 -22.21
N PHE A 439 -43.17 -16.05 -22.94
CA PHE A 439 -42.04 -15.12 -23.09
C PHE A 439 -42.51 -13.83 -23.78
N GLU A 440 -42.15 -12.68 -23.22
CA GLU A 440 -42.50 -11.37 -23.77
C GLU A 440 -41.26 -10.65 -24.31
N ARG A 441 -40.20 -10.54 -23.50
CA ARG A 441 -38.98 -9.80 -23.86
C ARG A 441 -37.81 -10.09 -22.93
N VAL A 442 -36.62 -9.67 -23.34
CA VAL A 442 -35.44 -9.50 -22.50
C VAL A 442 -35.22 -8.01 -22.23
N GLU A 443 -34.94 -7.64 -20.97
CA GLU A 443 -34.51 -6.30 -20.57
C GLU A 443 -33.06 -6.33 -20.03
N ALA A 444 -32.15 -5.60 -20.65
CA ALA A 444 -30.81 -5.37 -20.11
C ALA A 444 -30.72 -3.99 -19.47
N ARG A 445 -30.40 -3.92 -18.18
CA ARG A 445 -30.22 -2.68 -17.42
C ARG A 445 -28.75 -2.47 -17.16
N PHE A 446 -28.29 -1.24 -17.30
CA PHE A 446 -26.93 -0.81 -17.02
C PHE A 446 -27.04 0.34 -16.01
N GLU A 447 -26.42 0.24 -14.84
CA GLU A 447 -26.50 1.26 -13.81
C GLU A 447 -25.13 1.43 -13.13
N SER A 448 -24.57 2.64 -13.19
CA SER A 448 -23.38 3.00 -12.43
C SER A 448 -23.73 3.13 -10.95
N THR A 449 -22.88 2.59 -10.08
CA THR A 449 -23.08 2.70 -8.62
C THR A 449 -22.53 4.01 -8.04
N THR A 450 -21.71 4.74 -8.81
CA THR A 450 -21.04 5.97 -8.38
C THR A 450 -21.42 7.20 -9.20
N THR A 451 -22.02 7.03 -10.38
CA THR A 451 -22.45 8.14 -11.24
C THR A 451 -23.92 8.04 -11.63
N SER A 452 -24.41 9.02 -12.40
CA SER A 452 -25.77 8.98 -12.95
C SER A 452 -25.87 8.20 -14.27
N ALA A 453 -24.82 7.50 -14.70
CA ALA A 453 -24.81 6.76 -15.95
C ALA A 453 -25.73 5.54 -15.80
N LYS A 454 -26.83 5.53 -16.55
CA LYS A 454 -27.74 4.39 -16.57
C LYS A 454 -28.55 4.31 -17.86
N GLY A 455 -28.97 3.10 -18.21
CA GLY A 455 -29.80 2.85 -19.37
C GLY A 455 -30.48 1.48 -19.34
N THR A 456 -31.47 1.31 -20.19
CA THR A 456 -32.15 0.02 -20.37
C THR A 456 -32.29 -0.26 -21.86
N ARG A 457 -31.96 -1.47 -22.27
CA ARG A 457 -32.21 -2.04 -23.61
C ARG A 457 -33.24 -3.14 -23.49
N THR A 458 -34.08 -3.29 -24.49
CA THR A 458 -35.16 -4.27 -24.50
C THR A 458 -35.27 -4.90 -25.86
N SER A 459 -35.58 -6.20 -25.90
CA SER A 459 -35.83 -6.93 -27.14
C SER A 459 -36.88 -8.01 -26.95
N ASP A 460 -37.72 -8.21 -27.95
CA ASP A 460 -38.72 -9.26 -27.99
C ASP A 460 -38.13 -10.59 -28.55
N GLU A 461 -36.83 -10.63 -28.84
CA GLU A 461 -36.10 -11.82 -29.29
C GLU A 461 -35.42 -12.53 -28.12
N SER A 462 -35.43 -13.87 -28.12
CA SER A 462 -34.77 -14.68 -27.08
C SER A 462 -33.25 -14.73 -27.23
N ARG A 463 -32.71 -14.21 -28.34
CA ARG A 463 -31.27 -14.17 -28.62
C ARG A 463 -30.97 -12.90 -29.42
N GLU A 464 -30.14 -12.01 -28.88
CA GLU A 464 -29.71 -10.77 -29.56
C GLU A 464 -28.46 -10.16 -28.90
N GLY A 465 -27.87 -9.16 -29.53
CA GLY A 465 -26.86 -8.28 -28.96
C GLY A 465 -27.33 -6.84 -28.74
N PHE A 466 -26.90 -6.24 -27.65
CA PHE A 466 -27.08 -4.84 -27.30
C PHE A 466 -25.76 -4.09 -27.27
N ILE A 467 -25.78 -2.85 -27.77
CA ILE A 467 -24.72 -1.88 -27.55
C ILE A 467 -25.27 -0.78 -26.63
N TYR A 468 -24.67 -0.63 -25.47
CA TYR A 468 -24.94 0.47 -24.55
C TYR A 468 -23.78 1.44 -24.56
N THR A 469 -24.07 2.71 -24.78
CA THR A 469 -23.07 3.78 -24.81
C THR A 469 -23.52 4.95 -23.97
N ASN A 470 -22.58 5.62 -23.32
CA ASN A 470 -22.83 6.90 -22.66
C ASN A 470 -21.60 7.81 -22.76
N SER A 471 -21.80 9.12 -22.87
CA SER A 471 -20.71 10.10 -22.95
C SER A 471 -20.07 10.41 -21.60
N TYR A 472 -20.38 9.61 -20.57
CA TYR A 472 -19.81 9.66 -19.24
C TYR A 472 -19.99 8.30 -18.53
N GLY A 473 -19.15 8.03 -17.54
CA GLY A 473 -19.19 6.80 -16.73
C GLY A 473 -18.00 5.85 -16.97
N ALA A 474 -17.04 6.22 -17.83
CA ALA A 474 -15.79 5.50 -17.94
C ALA A 474 -15.02 5.54 -16.61
N GLY A 475 -14.37 4.43 -16.27
CA GLY A 475 -13.63 4.21 -15.03
C GLY A 475 -14.51 4.03 -13.79
N THR A 476 -15.83 3.82 -13.95
CA THR A 476 -16.74 3.68 -12.81
C THR A 476 -17.39 2.29 -12.76
N PRO A 477 -17.64 1.74 -11.56
CA PRO A 477 -18.35 0.48 -11.39
C PRO A 477 -19.80 0.57 -11.90
N HIS A 478 -20.24 -0.48 -12.58
CA HIS A 478 -21.56 -0.68 -13.16
C HIS A 478 -22.11 -2.04 -12.80
N ASP A 479 -23.39 -2.05 -12.43
CA ASP A 479 -24.20 -3.26 -12.34
C ASP A 479 -25.02 -3.39 -13.63
N ILE A 480 -24.84 -4.52 -14.31
CA ILE A 480 -25.54 -4.90 -15.52
C ILE A 480 -26.47 -6.06 -15.19
N GLU A 481 -27.78 -5.88 -15.42
CA GLU A 481 -28.80 -6.87 -15.09
C GLU A 481 -29.62 -7.23 -16.34
N LEU A 482 -29.53 -8.48 -16.78
CA LEU A 482 -30.38 -9.05 -17.82
C LEU A 482 -31.60 -9.71 -17.18
N ARG A 483 -32.81 -9.30 -17.54
CA ARG A 483 -34.08 -9.85 -17.05
C ARG A 483 -34.87 -10.46 -18.21
N VAL A 484 -35.31 -11.70 -18.04
CA VAL A 484 -36.21 -12.38 -18.97
C VAL A 484 -37.64 -12.18 -18.47
N ILE A 485 -38.47 -11.49 -19.25
CA ILE A 485 -39.83 -11.08 -18.88
C ILE A 485 -40.85 -11.99 -19.54
N TYR A 486 -41.79 -12.47 -18.74
CA TYR A 486 -42.90 -13.31 -19.16
C TYR A 486 -44.24 -12.68 -18.80
N ARG A 487 -45.33 -13.11 -19.43
CA ARG A 487 -46.70 -12.74 -19.07
C ARG A 487 -47.51 -13.95 -18.65
N ASN A 488 -48.17 -13.85 -17.49
CA ASN A 488 -49.04 -14.90 -16.97
C ASN A 488 -50.42 -14.92 -17.67
N GLY A 489 -51.22 -15.95 -17.39
CA GLY A 489 -52.56 -16.12 -17.98
C GLY A 489 -53.59 -15.03 -17.61
N ASP A 490 -53.31 -14.23 -16.57
CA ASP A 490 -54.14 -13.08 -16.15
C ASP A 490 -53.69 -11.77 -16.83
N GLY A 491 -52.62 -11.82 -17.64
CA GLY A 491 -52.08 -10.69 -18.40
C GLY A 491 -51.04 -9.85 -17.64
N GLU A 492 -50.57 -10.29 -16.48
CA GLU A 492 -49.55 -9.60 -15.68
C GLU A 492 -48.14 -10.07 -16.06
N GLU A 493 -47.21 -9.11 -16.18
CA GLU A 493 -45.81 -9.40 -16.48
C GLU A 493 -45.01 -9.71 -15.20
N TYR A 494 -44.07 -10.66 -15.31
CA TYR A 494 -43.16 -11.04 -14.23
C TYR A 494 -41.78 -11.37 -14.80
N VAL A 495 -40.75 -11.27 -13.95
CA VAL A 495 -39.38 -11.69 -14.30
C VAL A 495 -39.27 -13.19 -14.09
N ALA A 496 -39.01 -13.94 -15.16
CA ALA A 496 -38.89 -15.40 -15.13
C ALA A 496 -37.45 -15.87 -14.89
N ALA A 497 -36.45 -15.10 -15.30
CA ALA A 497 -35.04 -15.34 -15.00
C ALA A 497 -34.26 -14.03 -15.00
N THR A 498 -33.13 -14.01 -14.27
CA THR A 498 -32.24 -12.86 -14.19
C THR A 498 -30.78 -13.32 -14.27
N ARG A 499 -29.93 -12.52 -14.92
CA ARG A 499 -28.46 -12.63 -14.86
C ARG A 499 -27.89 -11.27 -14.50
N SER A 500 -27.06 -11.22 -13.46
CA SER A 500 -26.39 -10.00 -13.03
C SER A 500 -24.88 -10.10 -13.24
N ILE A 501 -24.30 -9.00 -13.65
CA ILE A 501 -22.88 -8.80 -13.94
C ILE A 501 -22.47 -7.50 -13.25
N SER A 502 -21.34 -7.51 -12.56
CA SER A 502 -20.72 -6.28 -12.06
C SER A 502 -19.38 -6.10 -12.76
N ASP A 503 -19.14 -4.89 -13.24
CA ASP A 503 -17.98 -4.56 -14.06
C ASP A 503 -17.54 -3.11 -13.81
N THR A 504 -16.25 -2.83 -13.86
CA THR A 504 -15.77 -1.45 -13.90
C THR A 504 -15.53 -1.09 -15.36
N ALA A 505 -16.12 0.03 -15.82
CA ALA A 505 -16.03 0.47 -17.21
C ALA A 505 -14.63 1.00 -17.58
N ASP A 506 -13.61 0.16 -17.49
CA ASP A 506 -12.20 0.51 -17.53
C ASP A 506 -11.45 -0.05 -18.76
N THR A 507 -12.17 -0.59 -19.74
CA THR A 507 -11.69 -1.29 -20.94
C THR A 507 -11.51 -2.80 -20.74
N GLU A 508 -11.41 -3.31 -19.52
CA GLU A 508 -11.27 -4.75 -19.26
C GLU A 508 -12.64 -5.43 -19.19
N ASN A 509 -12.73 -6.65 -19.74
CA ASN A 509 -14.00 -7.39 -19.66
C ASN A 509 -14.21 -7.90 -18.22
N TRP A 510 -15.46 -7.88 -17.76
CA TRP A 510 -15.89 -8.66 -16.59
C TRP A 510 -15.48 -10.13 -16.74
N GLY A 511 -14.95 -10.70 -15.66
CA GLY A 511 -14.47 -12.09 -15.53
C GLY A 511 -14.59 -13.00 -16.77
N ARG A 512 -15.56 -13.93 -16.77
CA ARG A 512 -15.73 -14.95 -17.81
C ARG A 512 -17.05 -14.79 -18.55
N ASN A 513 -16.96 -14.64 -19.87
CA ASN A 513 -18.09 -14.67 -20.81
C ASN A 513 -18.59 -16.08 -21.09
N ASP A 514 -19.91 -16.24 -21.23
CA ASP A 514 -20.51 -17.48 -21.72
C ASP A 514 -20.21 -17.69 -23.22
N ASP A 515 -20.15 -18.95 -23.65
CA ASP A 515 -20.05 -19.31 -25.06
C ASP A 515 -21.45 -19.29 -25.68
N LEU A 516 -21.70 -18.29 -26.51
CA LEU A 516 -22.99 -18.12 -27.20
C LEU A 516 -22.99 -18.74 -28.60
N SER A 517 -21.96 -19.51 -28.96
CA SER A 517 -21.89 -20.13 -30.28
C SER A 517 -22.89 -21.29 -30.43
N VAL A 518 -23.72 -21.21 -31.46
CA VAL A 518 -24.55 -22.31 -31.98
C VAL A 518 -23.85 -23.01 -33.15
N GLY A 519 -24.35 -24.19 -33.55
CA GLY A 519 -23.69 -25.02 -34.59
C GLY A 519 -23.50 -24.37 -35.97
N SER A 520 -24.19 -23.27 -36.27
CA SER A 520 -24.03 -22.48 -37.51
C SER A 520 -23.23 -21.18 -37.34
N SER A 521 -22.68 -20.94 -36.14
CA SER A 521 -22.00 -19.71 -35.81
C SER A 521 -20.74 -19.50 -36.63
N PRO A 522 -20.44 -18.25 -37.02
CA PRO A 522 -19.15 -17.91 -37.56
C PRO A 522 -18.02 -18.08 -36.54
N GLN A 523 -16.84 -18.47 -37.02
CA GLN A 523 -15.64 -18.71 -36.20
C GLN A 523 -14.40 -18.12 -36.87
N ILE A 524 -13.44 -17.70 -36.05
CA ILE A 524 -12.12 -17.22 -36.49
C ILE A 524 -11.27 -18.42 -36.90
N ASP A 525 -11.05 -18.60 -38.20
CA ASP A 525 -10.14 -19.63 -38.70
C ASP A 525 -8.67 -19.19 -38.54
N SER A 526 -8.41 -17.90 -38.79
CA SER A 526 -7.07 -17.32 -38.63
C SER A 526 -7.13 -15.83 -38.31
N LEU A 527 -6.12 -15.37 -37.58
CA LEU A 527 -5.93 -13.98 -37.20
C LEU A 527 -4.43 -13.64 -37.13
N ASP A 528 -4.05 -12.58 -37.84
CA ASP A 528 -2.72 -11.97 -37.87
C ASP A 528 -2.89 -10.50 -37.46
N ILE A 529 -2.23 -10.11 -36.38
CA ILE A 529 -2.24 -8.73 -35.89
C ILE A 529 -0.82 -8.20 -36.00
N LYS A 530 -0.66 -7.04 -36.62
CA LYS A 530 0.62 -6.34 -36.68
C LYS A 530 0.56 -5.01 -35.97
N ASP A 531 1.54 -4.79 -35.11
CA ASP A 531 1.75 -3.49 -34.50
C ASP A 531 2.72 -2.68 -35.36
N ASP A 532 2.18 -1.73 -36.11
CA ASP A 532 2.92 -0.74 -36.91
C ASP A 532 3.06 0.60 -36.16
N SER A 533 2.87 0.59 -34.83
CA SER A 533 2.97 1.78 -33.99
C SER A 533 4.36 2.39 -34.04
N ASN A 534 4.41 3.71 -33.90
CA ASN A 534 5.63 4.49 -33.99
C ASN A 534 5.74 5.41 -32.78
N GLN A 535 6.55 4.99 -31.81
CA GLN A 535 6.81 5.75 -30.58
C GLN A 535 7.43 7.12 -30.86
N GLN A 536 8.34 7.23 -31.86
CA GLN A 536 9.00 8.51 -32.17
C GLN A 536 8.03 9.60 -32.62
N ASN A 537 6.98 9.22 -33.33
CA ASN A 537 5.94 10.15 -33.80
C ASN A 537 4.68 10.11 -32.92
N ASN A 538 4.71 9.34 -31.83
CA ASN A 538 3.58 9.05 -30.97
C ASN A 538 2.32 8.68 -31.79
N LYS A 539 2.40 7.63 -32.61
CA LYS A 539 1.28 7.17 -33.47
C LYS A 539 1.00 5.69 -33.22
N VAL A 540 -0.22 5.39 -32.79
CA VAL A 540 -0.70 4.01 -32.61
C VAL A 540 -1.22 3.50 -33.95
N ARG A 541 -0.79 2.33 -34.41
CA ARG A 541 -1.24 1.77 -35.68
C ARG A 541 -1.23 0.25 -35.62
N TYR A 542 -2.38 -0.35 -35.85
CA TYR A 542 -2.50 -1.79 -36.00
C TYR A 542 -2.95 -2.16 -37.41
N LYS A 543 -2.61 -3.37 -37.84
CA LYS A 543 -3.16 -3.99 -39.05
C LYS A 543 -3.67 -5.38 -38.73
N PHE A 544 -4.88 -5.66 -39.18
CA PHE A 544 -5.54 -6.95 -38.97
C PHE A 544 -5.65 -7.71 -40.29
N GLY A 545 -5.14 -8.93 -40.31
CA GLY A 545 -5.46 -9.95 -41.30
C GLY A 545 -6.29 -11.04 -40.64
N TYR A 546 -7.41 -11.45 -41.22
CA TYR A 546 -8.26 -12.48 -40.63
C TYR A 546 -9.02 -13.27 -41.70
N GLU A 547 -9.40 -14.49 -41.36
CA GLU A 547 -10.32 -15.34 -42.12
C GLU A 547 -11.37 -15.92 -41.18
N ILE A 548 -12.64 -15.79 -41.55
CA ILE A 548 -13.81 -16.27 -40.82
C ILE A 548 -14.49 -17.37 -41.65
N SER A 549 -14.87 -18.47 -41.00
CA SER A 549 -15.77 -19.49 -41.57
C SER A 549 -17.13 -19.44 -40.89
N GLY A 550 -18.15 -20.08 -41.48
CA GLY A 550 -19.52 -20.16 -40.94
C GLY A 550 -20.59 -19.60 -41.88
N GLN A 551 -21.87 -19.86 -41.58
CA GLN A 551 -22.99 -19.49 -42.45
C GLN A 551 -23.72 -18.22 -41.97
N ASN A 552 -23.84 -18.03 -40.66
CA ASN A 552 -24.58 -16.91 -40.06
C ASN A 552 -23.66 -15.71 -39.76
N PHE A 553 -22.63 -15.46 -40.57
CA PHE A 553 -21.74 -14.33 -40.34
C PHE A 553 -22.42 -13.00 -40.72
N ASP A 554 -22.34 -12.01 -39.83
CA ASP A 554 -22.76 -10.63 -40.13
C ASP A 554 -21.54 -9.73 -40.38
N HIS A 555 -20.72 -9.52 -39.35
CA HIS A 555 -19.49 -8.72 -39.45
C HIS A 555 -18.50 -9.09 -38.35
N VAL A 556 -17.27 -8.57 -38.48
CA VAL A 556 -16.34 -8.48 -37.35
C VAL A 556 -16.29 -7.04 -36.83
N GLU A 557 -16.16 -6.88 -35.52
CA GLU A 557 -15.77 -5.63 -34.88
C GLU A 557 -14.33 -5.75 -34.37
N ILE A 558 -13.49 -4.79 -34.73
CA ILE A 558 -12.11 -4.68 -34.26
C ILE A 558 -12.01 -3.47 -33.36
N ALA A 559 -11.44 -3.66 -32.17
CA ALA A 559 -11.21 -2.60 -31.21
C ALA A 559 -9.73 -2.51 -30.82
N VAL A 560 -9.23 -1.28 -30.74
CA VAL A 560 -7.91 -0.93 -30.18
C VAL A 560 -8.17 0.15 -29.16
N LEU A 561 -8.10 -0.21 -27.88
CA LEU A 561 -8.59 0.59 -26.76
C LEU A 561 -7.49 0.80 -25.73
N SER A 562 -7.18 2.07 -25.41
CA SER A 562 -6.16 2.40 -24.42
C SER A 562 -6.59 2.00 -23.00
N LYS A 563 -5.74 1.24 -22.31
CA LYS A 563 -5.99 0.79 -20.92
C LYS A 563 -5.73 1.86 -19.85
N THR A 564 -5.18 3.01 -20.23
CA THR A 564 -4.72 4.05 -19.28
C THR A 564 -5.36 5.42 -19.51
N GLY A 565 -6.23 5.56 -20.51
CA GLY A 565 -6.76 6.86 -20.93
C GLY A 565 -5.78 7.74 -21.72
N ASP A 566 -4.49 7.39 -21.74
CA ASP A 566 -3.45 8.10 -22.51
C ASP A 566 -3.34 7.59 -23.96
N GLY A 567 -4.47 7.42 -24.63
CA GLY A 567 -4.53 6.87 -25.98
C GLY A 567 -5.95 6.82 -26.52
N PRO A 568 -6.14 6.56 -27.82
CA PRO A 568 -7.47 6.51 -28.41
C PRO A 568 -8.21 5.22 -28.03
N ALA A 569 -9.53 5.29 -28.09
CA ALA A 569 -10.42 4.15 -28.19
C ALA A 569 -10.95 4.10 -29.63
N ILE A 570 -10.56 3.09 -30.39
CA ILE A 570 -10.87 2.97 -31.81
C ILE A 570 -11.63 1.69 -32.03
N VAL A 571 -12.80 1.81 -32.67
CA VAL A 571 -13.62 0.69 -33.09
C VAL A 571 -13.82 0.76 -34.59
N THR A 572 -13.66 -0.35 -35.29
CA THR A 572 -13.87 -0.46 -36.74
C THR A 572 -14.56 -1.78 -37.05
N THR A 573 -15.57 -1.76 -37.92
CA THR A 573 -16.28 -2.96 -38.35
C THR A 573 -15.94 -3.35 -39.78
N SER A 574 -16.10 -4.63 -40.11
CA SER A 574 -15.91 -5.14 -41.46
C SER A 574 -16.88 -6.29 -41.74
N PRO A 575 -17.74 -6.18 -42.78
CA PRO A 575 -18.68 -7.24 -43.16
C PRO A 575 -18.04 -8.34 -44.04
N ASP A 576 -16.73 -8.26 -44.27
CA ASP A 576 -16.02 -9.20 -45.13
C ASP A 576 -15.53 -10.40 -44.31
N PHE A 577 -15.79 -11.62 -44.81
CA PHE A 577 -15.31 -12.88 -44.23
C PHE A 577 -13.77 -12.97 -44.14
N SER A 578 -13.05 -12.20 -44.94
CA SER A 578 -11.60 -12.12 -44.84
C SER A 578 -11.10 -10.74 -45.20
N ARG A 579 -10.03 -10.32 -44.51
CA ARG A 579 -9.28 -9.11 -44.81
C ARG A 579 -7.80 -9.41 -44.70
N ASN A 580 -7.02 -8.66 -45.47
CA ASN A 580 -5.56 -8.68 -45.35
C ASN A 580 -5.09 -7.24 -45.13
N ASN A 581 -4.46 -6.99 -43.98
CA ASN A 581 -3.96 -5.68 -43.55
C ASN A 581 -5.03 -4.58 -43.44
N LEU A 582 -6.19 -4.86 -42.84
CA LEU A 582 -7.17 -3.83 -42.48
C LEU A 582 -6.53 -2.86 -41.46
N PRO A 583 -6.31 -1.58 -41.79
CA PRO A 583 -5.57 -0.69 -40.91
C PRO A 583 -6.50 -0.05 -39.85
N VAL A 584 -6.05 -0.04 -38.60
CA VAL A 584 -6.66 0.64 -37.46
C VAL A 584 -5.66 1.67 -36.95
N ASN A 585 -5.93 2.96 -37.21
CA ASN A 585 -4.95 4.03 -36.96
C ASN A 585 -5.39 4.94 -35.83
N GLY A 586 -4.60 4.97 -34.76
CA GLY A 586 -4.74 5.83 -33.61
C GLY A 586 -3.88 7.10 -33.66
N GLY A 587 -4.47 8.19 -33.21
CA GLY A 587 -3.86 9.51 -33.30
C GLY A 587 -2.61 9.66 -32.43
N PHE A 588 -2.62 9.18 -31.19
CA PHE A 588 -1.54 9.31 -30.21
C PHE A 588 -1.54 8.14 -29.21
N GLY A 589 -0.57 8.07 -28.30
CA GLY A 589 -0.51 7.06 -27.23
C GLY A 589 0.35 5.84 -27.57
N ALA A 590 1.33 5.97 -28.48
CA ALA A 590 2.28 4.89 -28.74
C ALA A 590 3.21 4.68 -27.53
N GLY A 591 3.50 3.43 -27.20
CA GLY A 591 4.23 3.02 -26.01
C GLY A 591 3.35 2.72 -24.78
N ASN A 592 2.03 2.93 -24.88
CA ASN A 592 1.06 2.55 -23.85
C ASN A 592 0.46 1.17 -24.15
N GLU A 593 -0.15 0.55 -23.14
CA GLU A 593 -0.87 -0.72 -23.29
C GLU A 593 -2.28 -0.52 -23.84
N TYR A 594 -2.66 -1.39 -24.76
CA TYR A 594 -3.96 -1.43 -25.42
C TYR A 594 -4.59 -2.80 -25.27
N LYS A 595 -5.91 -2.82 -25.08
CA LYS A 595 -6.73 -3.97 -25.42
C LYS A 595 -6.94 -3.97 -26.93
N VAL A 596 -6.52 -5.06 -27.56
CA VAL A 596 -6.64 -5.30 -29.00
C VAL A 596 -7.61 -6.47 -29.18
N ALA A 597 -8.79 -6.19 -29.70
CA ALA A 597 -9.88 -7.15 -29.80
C ALA A 597 -10.38 -7.30 -31.24
N LEU A 598 -10.74 -8.53 -31.62
CA LEU A 598 -11.59 -8.86 -32.76
C LEU A 598 -12.77 -9.68 -32.25
N LEU A 599 -13.98 -9.16 -32.39
CA LEU A 599 -15.24 -9.84 -32.07
C LEU A 599 -15.92 -10.25 -33.37
N VAL A 600 -16.49 -11.45 -33.42
CA VAL A 600 -17.23 -11.97 -34.56
C VAL A 600 -18.71 -12.02 -34.21
N TYR A 601 -19.52 -11.35 -35.03
CA TYR A 601 -20.96 -11.28 -34.86
C TYR A 601 -21.67 -12.24 -35.81
N ASP A 602 -22.70 -12.90 -35.30
CA ASP A 602 -23.65 -13.60 -36.14
C ASP A 602 -24.77 -12.68 -36.64
N THR A 603 -25.67 -13.21 -37.49
CA THR A 603 -26.81 -12.48 -38.06
C THR A 603 -27.87 -12.06 -37.04
N ASP A 604 -27.83 -12.60 -35.82
CA ASP A 604 -28.71 -12.20 -34.71
C ASP A 604 -28.06 -11.07 -33.89
N GLY A 605 -26.88 -10.60 -34.29
CA GLY A 605 -26.13 -9.54 -33.61
C GLY A 605 -25.41 -10.02 -32.35
N VAL A 606 -25.28 -11.33 -32.14
CA VAL A 606 -24.60 -11.92 -30.98
C VAL A 606 -23.12 -12.11 -31.27
N VAL A 607 -22.27 -11.76 -30.30
CA VAL A 607 -20.84 -12.09 -30.33
C VAL A 607 -20.68 -13.59 -30.04
N VAL A 608 -20.28 -14.34 -31.05
CA VAL A 608 -20.17 -15.81 -30.98
C VAL A 608 -18.73 -16.33 -30.97
N ASP A 609 -17.77 -15.49 -31.36
CA ASP A 609 -16.35 -15.79 -31.28
C ASP A 609 -15.55 -14.50 -31.07
N SER A 610 -14.38 -14.60 -30.48
CA SER A 610 -13.54 -13.44 -30.20
C SER A 610 -12.08 -13.80 -30.02
N ARG A 611 -11.20 -12.89 -30.41
CA ARG A 611 -9.81 -12.84 -29.93
C ARG A 611 -9.54 -11.52 -29.25
N ILE A 612 -9.12 -11.56 -28.00
CA ILE A 612 -8.76 -10.38 -27.21
C ILE A 612 -7.35 -10.61 -26.67
N ILE A 613 -6.47 -9.63 -26.88
CA ILE A 613 -5.10 -9.64 -26.39
C ILE A 613 -4.74 -8.26 -25.83
N THR A 614 -3.77 -8.23 -24.93
CA THR A 614 -3.13 -6.99 -24.48
C THR A 614 -1.82 -6.83 -25.22
N ASP A 615 -1.61 -5.64 -25.77
CA ASP A 615 -0.39 -5.30 -26.49
C ASP A 615 0.12 -3.91 -26.10
N THR A 616 1.44 -3.72 -26.09
CA THR A 616 2.03 -2.40 -25.94
C THR A 616 2.28 -1.83 -27.33
N ALA A 617 1.72 -0.66 -27.64
CA ALA A 617 1.81 -0.04 -28.96
C ALA A 617 3.23 0.50 -29.29
N ASP A 618 4.22 -0.38 -29.39
CA ASP A 618 5.64 -0.09 -29.54
C ASP A 618 6.26 -0.45 -30.89
N GLY A 619 5.47 -1.09 -31.77
CA GLY A 619 5.89 -1.59 -33.08
C GLY A 619 6.31 -3.07 -33.07
N THR A 620 6.00 -3.80 -32.00
CA THR A 620 6.25 -5.24 -31.87
C THR A 620 4.93 -6.00 -32.00
N ASP A 621 4.85 -6.92 -32.95
CA ASP A 621 3.63 -7.72 -33.15
C ASP A 621 3.29 -8.55 -31.89
N PRO A 622 2.02 -8.59 -31.46
CA PRO A 622 1.58 -9.27 -30.23
C PRO A 622 1.40 -10.79 -30.33
#